data_AF-A0A6B2G4T0-F1
#
_entry.id   AF-A0A6B2G4T0-F1
#
_cell.length_a   1.000
_cell.length_b   1.000
_cell.length_c   1.000
_cell.angle_alpha   90.00
_cell.angle_beta   90.00
_cell.angle_gamma   90.00
#
_symmetry.space_group_name_H-M   'P 1'
#
loop_
_entity.id
_entity.type
_entity.pdbx_description
1 polymer ?
#
loop_
_entity_poly.entity_id
_entity_poly.type
_entity_poly.pdbx_seq_one_letter_code
_entity_poly.pdbx_strand_id
1 'polypeptide(L)'
;MSLSFKQAMLYLFQCLINSNPTECLNIMRCLLPSTEFDGSSDLGRALCAGFFDYDSTLTWVSCTSLLHIICNNSECKIKLLQVYFSFDDSASISNAPISLIERCAQLLRLNTTSLQSRLNITSFIISWMIDCPEALDQYLKLDDAISLVISRLLTITNESDILIHGVYAVLLTVILIFTPTCKKAKISEAIIIHIGLSGLKNYISALVQDSVFLLCSRSPRIEKSNNFCRHFDFEFTCIVKRMEVMLNNMIYNDSQQSLNISTAAKEISEKDLEIKNLNTNCSVLHTEIEGLKLALLQFEQKEFDCIKWEKMYHEMNNDFQKILTDHRNL
;
A
#
# COMPACT_ATOMS: atom_id res chain seq x y z
N MET A 1 -17.98 9.82 39.43
CA MET A 1 -19.01 9.78 38.36
C MET A 1 -19.21 8.34 37.92
N SER A 2 -20.45 7.83 37.88
CA SER A 2 -20.72 6.42 37.53
C SER A 2 -20.51 6.16 36.03
N LEU A 3 -20.16 4.91 35.67
CA LEU A 3 -19.96 4.51 34.27
C LEU A 3 -21.19 4.74 33.41
N SER A 4 -22.38 4.42 33.93
CA SER A 4 -23.65 4.61 33.22
C SER A 4 -23.97 6.07 32.92
N PHE A 5 -23.49 7.00 33.76
CA PHE A 5 -23.62 8.43 33.48
C PHE A 5 -22.69 8.87 32.36
N LYS A 6 -21.42 8.43 32.38
CA LYS A 6 -20.47 8.68 31.28
C LYS A 6 -20.98 8.14 29.93
N GLN A 7 -21.56 6.94 29.93
CA GLN A 7 -22.20 6.33 28.75
C GLN A 7 -23.37 7.16 28.21
N ALA A 8 -24.24 7.63 29.09
CA ALA A 8 -25.39 8.46 28.69
C ALA A 8 -24.94 9.81 28.12
N MET A 9 -23.95 10.46 28.74
CA MET A 9 -23.39 11.71 28.23
C MET A 9 -22.73 11.51 26.86
N LEU A 10 -21.96 10.43 26.67
CA LEU A 10 -21.33 10.12 25.39
C LEU A 10 -22.39 9.89 24.30
N TYR A 11 -23.46 9.15 24.61
CA TYR A 11 -24.54 8.92 23.65
C TYR A 11 -25.28 10.23 23.29
N LEU A 12 -25.55 11.10 24.27
CA LEU A 12 -26.14 12.42 24.00
C LEU A 12 -25.22 13.29 23.12
N PHE A 13 -23.91 13.25 23.38
CA PHE A 13 -22.91 13.93 22.57
C PHE A 13 -22.88 13.40 21.13
N GLN A 14 -22.90 12.08 20.96
CA GLN A 14 -23.01 11.44 19.64
C GLN A 14 -24.28 11.89 18.91
N CYS A 15 -25.44 11.92 19.60
CA CYS A 15 -26.68 12.41 19.02
C CYS A 15 -26.63 13.90 18.63
N LEU A 16 -25.94 14.75 19.41
CA LEU A 16 -25.78 16.17 19.11
C LEU A 16 -24.99 16.40 17.82
N ILE A 17 -23.96 15.60 17.61
CA ILE A 17 -23.00 15.74 16.51
C ILE A 17 -23.44 15.00 15.24
N ASN A 18 -24.23 13.95 15.39
CA ASN A 18 -24.71 13.16 14.27
C ASN A 18 -25.42 14.04 13.23
N SER A 19 -24.95 13.97 11.99
CA SER A 19 -25.46 14.77 10.86
C SER A 19 -25.35 16.29 11.05
N ASN A 20 -24.44 16.77 11.91
CA ASN A 20 -24.28 18.19 12.20
C ASN A 20 -22.80 18.65 12.07
N PRO A 21 -22.30 18.84 10.82
CA PRO A 21 -20.89 19.15 10.58
C PRO A 21 -20.46 20.52 11.15
N THR A 22 -21.39 21.46 11.28
CA THR A 22 -21.12 22.79 11.85
C THR A 22 -20.75 22.69 13.33
N GLU A 23 -21.46 21.86 14.10
CA GLU A 23 -21.14 21.63 15.51
C GLU A 23 -19.82 20.89 15.68
N CYS A 24 -19.50 19.91 14.81
CA CYS A 24 -18.16 19.30 14.78
C CYS A 24 -17.07 20.37 14.66
N LEU A 25 -17.25 21.31 13.72
CA LEU A 25 -16.26 22.35 13.47
C LEU A 25 -16.15 23.36 14.61
N ASN A 26 -17.26 23.67 15.28
CA ASN A 26 -17.25 24.52 16.48
C ASN A 26 -16.46 23.86 17.62
N ILE A 27 -16.69 22.57 17.86
CA ILE A 27 -15.93 21.81 18.87
C ILE A 27 -14.45 21.71 18.47
N MET A 28 -14.15 21.53 17.17
CA MET A 28 -12.78 21.53 16.67
C MET A 28 -12.07 22.87 16.86
N ARG A 29 -12.76 24.01 16.77
CA ARG A 29 -12.18 25.33 17.07
C ARG A 29 -11.72 25.41 18.53
N CYS A 30 -12.43 24.78 19.45
CA CYS A 30 -12.04 24.72 20.87
C CYS A 30 -10.73 23.96 21.13
N LEU A 31 -10.33 23.05 20.22
CA LEU A 31 -9.06 22.30 20.29
C LEU A 31 -7.88 23.10 19.72
N LEU A 32 -8.15 24.11 18.89
CA LEU A 32 -7.13 24.96 18.31
C LEU A 32 -6.87 26.17 19.22
N PRO A 33 -5.61 26.60 19.38
CA PRO A 33 -5.30 27.81 20.12
C PRO A 33 -5.97 29.00 19.42
N SER A 34 -7.03 29.53 20.02
CA SER A 34 -7.76 30.70 19.54
C SER A 34 -7.21 31.94 20.22
N THR A 35 -7.05 33.05 19.49
CA THR A 35 -6.62 34.33 20.04
C THR A 35 -7.67 34.99 20.93
N GLU A 36 -8.91 34.49 20.92
CA GLU A 36 -10.03 35.01 21.68
C GLU A 36 -10.33 34.07 22.86
N PHE A 37 -10.00 34.54 24.06
CA PHE A 37 -10.27 33.88 25.34
C PHE A 37 -11.77 33.96 25.68
N ASP A 38 -12.59 33.16 25.00
CA ASP A 38 -13.92 32.80 25.50
C ASP A 38 -13.86 31.38 26.06
N GLY A 39 -14.67 31.05 27.07
CA GLY A 39 -14.67 29.76 27.80
C GLY A 39 -14.83 28.47 26.96
N SER A 40 -14.88 28.57 25.63
CA SER A 40 -14.78 27.47 24.65
C SER A 40 -13.46 26.68 24.77
N SER A 41 -12.40 27.30 25.28
CA SER A 41 -11.09 26.67 25.51
C SER A 41 -11.12 25.50 26.52
N ASP A 42 -12.14 25.41 27.39
CA ASP A 42 -12.20 24.38 28.43
C ASP A 42 -12.61 22.99 27.89
N LEU A 43 -13.47 22.93 26.87
CA LEU A 43 -13.92 21.65 26.30
C LEU A 43 -12.80 20.92 25.56
N GLY A 44 -12.05 21.64 24.72
CA GLY A 44 -10.91 21.09 23.99
C GLY A 44 -9.83 20.57 24.94
N ARG A 45 -9.52 21.36 25.98
CA ARG A 45 -8.60 20.94 27.05
C ARG A 45 -9.10 19.71 27.80
N ALA A 46 -10.40 19.63 28.13
CA ALA A 46 -10.98 18.47 28.79
C ALA A 46 -10.94 17.20 27.93
N LEU A 47 -11.21 17.31 26.61
CA LEU A 47 -11.09 16.20 25.67
C LEU A 47 -9.65 15.71 25.55
N CYS A 48 -8.68 16.62 25.41
CA CYS A 48 -7.26 16.24 25.38
C CYS A 48 -6.79 15.63 26.69
N ALA A 49 -7.19 16.20 27.83
CA ALA A 49 -6.86 15.67 29.16
C ALA A 49 -7.41 14.25 29.34
N GLY A 50 -8.68 14.02 28.99
CA GLY A 50 -9.29 12.70 29.06
C GLY A 50 -8.69 11.71 28.06
N PHE A 51 -8.27 12.15 26.88
CA PHE A 51 -7.64 11.29 25.87
C PHE A 51 -6.29 10.73 26.36
N PHE A 52 -5.51 11.54 27.08
CA PHE A 52 -4.18 11.15 27.58
C PHE A 52 -4.17 10.69 29.05
N ASP A 53 -5.34 10.51 29.65
CA ASP A 53 -5.48 10.08 31.05
C ASP A 53 -5.03 8.62 31.25
N TYR A 54 -4.66 8.28 32.49
CA TYR A 54 -4.39 6.90 32.90
C TYR A 54 -5.68 6.09 33.08
N ASP A 55 -6.83 6.73 33.37
CA ASP A 55 -8.14 6.07 33.38
C ASP A 55 -8.61 5.74 31.97
N SER A 56 -8.51 4.46 31.62
CA SER A 56 -8.99 3.89 30.34
C SER A 56 -10.44 4.25 29.99
N THR A 57 -11.28 4.55 30.98
CA THR A 57 -12.67 5.00 30.76
C THR A 57 -12.72 6.42 30.22
N LEU A 58 -11.86 7.32 30.73
CA LEU A 58 -11.75 8.69 30.22
C LEU A 58 -11.11 8.71 28.83
N THR A 59 -10.09 7.86 28.62
CA THR A 59 -9.50 7.66 27.29
C THR A 59 -10.57 7.22 26.30
N TRP A 60 -11.39 6.23 26.66
CA TRP A 60 -12.47 5.72 25.81
C TRP A 60 -13.48 6.81 25.43
N VAL A 61 -14.02 7.55 26.42
CA VAL A 61 -15.01 8.61 26.15
C VAL A 61 -14.41 9.68 25.23
N SER A 62 -13.18 10.08 25.46
CA SER A 62 -12.52 11.15 24.70
C SER A 62 -12.16 10.70 23.28
N CYS A 63 -11.60 9.49 23.13
CA CYS A 63 -11.30 8.90 21.82
C CYS A 63 -12.59 8.72 20.99
N THR A 64 -13.66 8.20 21.60
CA THR A 64 -14.93 7.98 20.91
C THR A 64 -15.57 9.31 20.53
N SER A 65 -15.53 10.32 21.41
CA SER A 65 -16.02 11.66 21.11
C SER A 65 -15.29 12.28 19.90
N LEU A 66 -13.96 12.23 19.90
CA LEU A 66 -13.15 12.71 18.77
C LEU A 66 -13.38 11.89 17.50
N LEU A 67 -13.53 10.57 17.60
CA LEU A 67 -13.86 9.70 16.47
C LEU A 67 -15.15 10.15 15.80
N HIS A 68 -16.21 10.42 16.57
CA HIS A 68 -17.49 10.91 16.03
C HIS A 68 -17.40 12.32 15.46
N ILE A 69 -16.54 13.20 16.00
CA ILE A 69 -16.29 14.53 15.42
C ILE A 69 -15.66 14.42 14.01
N ILE A 70 -14.71 13.51 13.82
CA ILE A 70 -13.99 13.34 12.54
C ILE A 70 -14.69 12.37 11.58
N CYS A 71 -15.63 11.56 12.06
CA CYS A 71 -16.31 10.58 11.23
C CYS A 71 -17.10 11.29 10.14
N ASN A 72 -16.87 10.91 8.88
CA ASN A 72 -17.46 11.52 7.69
C ASN A 72 -17.25 13.06 7.58
N ASN A 73 -16.23 13.63 8.24
CA ASN A 73 -15.93 15.06 8.21
C ASN A 73 -14.45 15.31 7.86
N SER A 74 -14.16 15.50 6.57
CA SER A 74 -12.79 15.73 6.08
C SER A 74 -12.19 17.04 6.57
N GLU A 75 -12.99 18.10 6.73
CA GLU A 75 -12.51 19.38 7.25
C GLU A 75 -12.04 19.26 8.70
N CYS A 76 -12.79 18.55 9.54
CA CYS A 76 -12.39 18.28 10.93
C CYS A 76 -11.10 17.45 10.98
N LYS A 77 -10.95 16.43 10.12
CA LYS A 77 -9.72 15.64 10.03
C LYS A 77 -8.50 16.49 9.73
N ILE A 78 -8.60 17.44 8.79
CA ILE A 78 -7.49 18.34 8.43
C ILE A 78 -7.21 19.31 9.57
N LYS A 79 -8.23 19.92 10.18
CA LYS A 79 -8.05 20.85 11.32
C LYS A 79 -7.38 20.17 12.51
N LEU A 80 -7.71 18.91 12.77
CA LEU A 80 -7.12 18.15 13.87
C LEU A 80 -5.61 17.94 13.71
N LEU A 81 -5.07 17.97 12.48
CA LEU A 81 -3.62 17.89 12.23
C LEU A 81 -2.88 19.14 12.72
N GLN A 82 -3.59 20.25 12.92
CA GLN A 82 -3.06 21.51 13.42
C GLN A 82 -3.02 21.56 14.95
N VAL A 83 -3.45 20.50 15.64
CA VAL A 83 -3.38 20.41 17.10
C VAL A 83 -1.98 19.95 17.53
N TYR A 84 -1.26 20.84 18.19
CA TYR A 84 0.08 20.62 18.73
C TYR A 84 0.11 20.86 20.23
N PHE A 85 0.92 20.06 20.92
CA PHE A 85 1.15 20.14 22.35
C PHE A 85 2.57 20.68 22.60
N SER A 86 2.67 21.68 23.46
CA SER A 86 3.95 22.11 24.02
C SER A 86 4.09 21.48 25.40
N PHE A 87 5.20 20.77 25.63
CA PHE A 87 5.51 20.22 26.95
C PHE A 87 6.59 21.10 27.57
N ASP A 88 6.29 21.71 28.72
CA ASP A 88 7.25 22.47 29.53
C ASP A 88 8.16 21.54 30.36
N ASP A 89 8.61 20.44 29.77
CA ASP A 89 9.56 19.55 30.43
C ASP A 89 10.99 20.04 30.16
N SER A 90 11.59 20.61 31.20
CA SER A 90 12.99 21.07 31.28
C SER A 90 14.05 19.97 31.04
N ALA A 91 13.65 18.81 30.52
CA ALA A 91 14.47 17.63 30.28
C ALA A 91 14.55 17.22 28.80
N SER A 92 13.86 17.90 27.88
CA SER A 92 13.96 17.63 26.44
C SER A 92 14.80 18.71 25.74
N ILE A 93 15.84 18.29 25.01
CA ILE A 93 16.81 19.19 24.34
C ILE A 93 16.20 19.89 23.11
N SER A 94 15.02 19.47 22.66
CA SER A 94 14.25 20.13 21.60
C SER A 94 12.87 20.51 22.11
N ASN A 95 12.63 21.79 22.38
CA ASN A 95 11.31 22.37 22.65
C ASN A 95 10.40 22.38 21.40
N ALA A 96 10.41 21.31 20.60
CA ALA A 96 9.61 21.20 19.40
C ALA A 96 8.17 20.78 19.77
N PRO A 97 7.15 21.44 19.20
CA PRO A 97 5.76 21.09 19.46
C PRO A 97 5.45 19.68 18.95
N ILE A 98 4.82 18.85 19.79
CA ILE A 98 4.45 17.46 19.46
C ILE A 98 3.04 17.45 18.88
N SER A 99 2.86 16.83 17.71
CA SER A 99 1.52 16.71 17.10
C SER A 99 0.64 15.69 17.82
N LEU A 100 -0.69 15.80 17.68
CA LEU A 100 -1.62 14.82 18.26
C LEU A 100 -1.36 13.38 17.79
N ILE A 101 -1.08 13.18 16.49
CA ILE A 101 -0.85 11.84 15.95
C ILE A 101 0.46 11.23 16.48
N GLU A 102 1.50 12.06 16.64
CA GLU A 102 2.76 11.65 17.26
C GLU A 102 2.55 11.28 18.74
N ARG A 103 1.78 12.08 19.47
CA ARG A 103 1.45 11.77 20.87
C ARG A 103 0.67 10.45 20.99
N CYS A 104 -0.27 10.19 20.08
CA CYS A 104 -0.98 8.91 20.04
C CYS A 104 -0.01 7.74 19.78
N ALA A 105 0.92 7.89 18.84
CA ALA A 105 1.93 6.87 18.56
C ALA A 105 2.88 6.63 19.75
N GLN A 106 3.27 7.69 20.48
CA GLN A 106 4.04 7.57 21.71
C GLN A 106 3.28 6.77 22.78
N LEU A 107 1.98 7.00 22.97
CA LEU A 107 1.17 6.21 23.92
C LEU A 107 1.05 4.73 23.54
N LEU A 108 1.01 4.42 22.24
CA LEU A 108 1.02 3.04 21.75
C LEU A 108 2.40 2.36 21.91
N ARG A 109 3.49 3.14 21.94
CA ARG A 109 4.84 2.64 22.28
C ARG A 109 4.93 2.20 23.73
N LEU A 110 4.28 2.91 24.66
CA LEU A 110 4.35 2.63 26.09
C LEU A 110 3.67 1.29 26.44
N ASN A 111 4.40 0.43 27.15
CA ASN A 111 3.88 -0.85 27.65
C ASN A 111 2.85 -0.68 28.78
N THR A 112 2.85 0.47 29.45
CA THR A 112 1.95 0.78 30.59
C THR A 112 0.53 1.14 30.16
N THR A 113 0.31 1.42 28.87
CA THR A 113 -1.00 1.77 28.35
C THR A 113 -1.91 0.55 28.37
N SER A 114 -3.07 0.68 29.05
CA SER A 114 -4.05 -0.39 29.16
C SER A 114 -4.49 -0.91 27.79
N LEU A 115 -4.83 -2.20 27.68
CA LEU A 115 -5.33 -2.79 26.43
C LEU A 115 -6.52 -2.00 25.88
N GLN A 116 -7.42 -1.61 26.77
CA GLN A 116 -8.59 -0.77 26.49
C GLN A 116 -8.21 0.58 25.88
N SER A 117 -7.24 1.30 26.45
CA SER A 117 -6.75 2.56 25.89
C SER A 117 -6.09 2.35 24.53
N ARG A 118 -5.30 1.27 24.36
CA ARG A 118 -4.67 0.94 23.07
C ARG A 118 -5.71 0.68 21.97
N LEU A 119 -6.78 -0.06 22.27
CA LEU A 119 -7.87 -0.30 21.32
C LEU A 119 -8.49 1.02 20.85
N ASN A 120 -8.82 1.92 21.79
CA ASN A 120 -9.47 3.18 21.47
C ASN A 120 -8.57 4.14 20.69
N ILE A 121 -7.32 4.30 21.12
CA ILE A 121 -6.35 5.15 20.44
C ILE A 121 -6.09 4.63 19.03
N THR A 122 -5.91 3.31 18.86
CA THR A 122 -5.67 2.72 17.55
C THR A 122 -6.90 2.84 16.64
N SER A 123 -8.10 2.62 17.18
CA SER A 123 -9.37 2.77 16.44
C SER A 123 -9.59 4.21 15.97
N PHE A 124 -9.22 5.18 16.80
CA PHE A 124 -9.23 6.59 16.45
C PHE A 124 -8.24 6.93 15.32
N ILE A 125 -6.97 6.50 15.43
CA ILE A 125 -5.95 6.71 14.38
C ILE A 125 -6.42 6.12 13.04
N ILE A 126 -6.94 4.89 13.06
CA ILE A 126 -7.50 4.23 11.86
C ILE A 126 -8.59 5.10 11.23
N SER A 127 -9.56 5.52 12.04
CA SER A 127 -10.70 6.33 11.56
C SER A 127 -10.27 7.68 11.01
N TRP A 128 -9.19 8.25 11.55
CA TRP A 128 -8.61 9.50 11.09
C TRP A 128 -7.93 9.36 9.73
N MET A 129 -7.08 8.35 9.53
CA MET A 129 -6.33 8.16 8.28
C MET A 129 -7.19 7.72 7.09
N ILE A 130 -8.30 7.05 7.35
CA ILE A 130 -9.27 6.67 6.33
C ILE A 130 -9.72 7.92 5.58
N ASP A 131 -9.66 7.89 4.25
CA ASP A 131 -10.12 9.00 3.38
C ASP A 131 -9.47 10.37 3.74
N CYS A 132 -8.29 10.38 4.37
CA CYS A 132 -7.50 11.58 4.69
C CYS A 132 -5.99 11.32 4.47
N PRO A 133 -5.47 11.59 3.26
CA PRO A 133 -4.08 11.32 2.90
C PRO A 133 -3.07 12.13 3.73
N GLU A 134 -3.44 13.33 4.20
CA GLU A 134 -2.58 14.18 5.03
C GLU A 134 -2.32 13.55 6.40
N ALA A 135 -3.35 12.99 7.03
CA ALA A 135 -3.22 12.27 8.30
C ALA A 135 -2.36 11.01 8.13
N LEU A 136 -2.56 10.27 7.04
CA LEU A 136 -1.73 9.10 6.71
C LEU A 136 -0.28 9.51 6.47
N ASP A 137 -0.02 10.57 5.72
CA ASP A 137 1.34 11.05 5.45
C ASP A 137 2.06 11.47 6.74
N GLN A 138 1.35 12.15 7.65
CA GLN A 138 1.90 12.51 8.95
C GLN A 138 2.20 11.28 9.83
N TYR A 139 1.33 10.25 9.80
CA TYR A 139 1.58 8.99 10.51
C TYR A 139 2.81 8.26 9.95
N LEU A 140 2.94 8.18 8.63
CA LEU A 140 4.04 7.49 7.95
C LEU A 140 5.41 8.19 8.12
N LYS A 141 5.42 9.48 8.45
CA LYS A 141 6.64 10.23 8.81
C LYS A 141 7.17 9.90 10.20
N LEU A 142 6.37 9.28 11.06
CA LEU A 142 6.80 8.88 12.39
C LEU A 142 7.80 7.72 12.31
N ASP A 143 8.94 7.87 12.98
CA ASP A 143 9.97 6.85 13.02
C ASP A 143 9.41 5.51 13.53
N ASP A 144 9.75 4.43 12.83
CA ASP A 144 9.37 3.05 13.17
C ASP A 144 7.86 2.78 13.35
N ALA A 145 6.96 3.66 12.87
CA ALA A 145 5.53 3.50 13.10
C ALA A 145 5.00 2.15 12.58
N ILE A 146 5.37 1.78 11.35
CA ILE A 146 4.97 0.49 10.75
C ILE A 146 5.65 -0.67 11.48
N SER A 147 6.96 -0.60 11.69
CA SER A 147 7.76 -1.63 12.35
C SER A 147 7.23 -1.95 13.76
N LEU A 148 6.81 -0.92 14.49
CA LEU A 148 6.19 -1.06 15.80
C LEU A 148 4.88 -1.84 15.71
N VAL A 149 3.98 -1.48 14.80
CA VAL A 149 2.68 -2.15 14.67
C VAL A 149 2.88 -3.62 14.28
N ILE A 150 3.80 -3.91 13.35
CA ILE A 150 4.18 -5.28 12.98
C ILE A 150 4.72 -6.03 14.20
N SER A 151 5.69 -5.45 14.92
CA SER A 151 6.27 -6.06 16.12
C SER A 151 5.21 -6.34 17.17
N ARG A 152 4.29 -5.40 17.43
CA ARG A 152 3.18 -5.58 18.37
C ARG A 152 2.23 -6.68 17.92
N LEU A 153 1.86 -6.72 16.64
CA LEU A 153 0.99 -7.78 16.11
C LEU A 153 1.62 -9.17 16.30
N LEU A 154 2.94 -9.31 16.17
CA LEU A 154 3.64 -10.59 16.28
C LEU A 154 4.03 -11.00 17.72
N THR A 155 4.19 -10.03 18.62
CA THR A 155 4.68 -10.26 20.00
C THR A 155 3.58 -10.46 21.04
N ILE A 156 2.33 -10.14 20.71
CA ILE A 156 1.21 -10.36 21.63
C ILE A 156 0.94 -11.88 21.67
N THR A 157 1.44 -12.55 22.71
CA THR A 157 1.46 -14.01 22.83
C THR A 157 0.18 -14.61 23.43
N ASN A 158 -0.71 -13.78 23.97
CA ASN A 158 -1.91 -14.27 24.63
C ASN A 158 -3.05 -14.38 23.62
N GLU A 159 -3.60 -15.59 23.46
CA GLU A 159 -4.81 -15.84 22.67
C GLU A 159 -6.02 -15.01 23.14
N SER A 160 -5.98 -14.45 24.36
CA SER A 160 -7.01 -13.54 24.89
C SER A 160 -7.05 -12.16 24.21
N ASP A 161 -6.03 -11.80 23.42
CA ASP A 161 -5.85 -10.46 22.87
C ASP A 161 -6.24 -10.37 21.38
N ILE A 162 -7.16 -11.23 20.93
CA ILE A 162 -7.71 -11.23 19.54
C ILE A 162 -8.16 -9.83 19.12
N LEU A 163 -8.75 -9.06 20.03
CA LEU A 163 -9.26 -7.72 19.74
C LEU A 163 -8.15 -6.77 19.26
N ILE A 164 -7.04 -6.69 19.99
CA ILE A 164 -5.96 -5.76 19.66
C ILE A 164 -5.16 -6.25 18.46
N HIS A 165 -5.01 -7.56 18.28
CA HIS A 165 -4.43 -8.15 17.07
C HIS A 165 -5.22 -7.73 15.83
N GLY A 166 -6.54 -7.95 15.85
CA GLY A 166 -7.39 -7.57 14.74
C GLY A 166 -7.32 -6.08 14.44
N VAL A 167 -7.33 -5.23 15.46
CA VAL A 167 -7.23 -3.77 15.27
C VAL A 167 -5.89 -3.35 14.66
N TYR A 168 -4.77 -3.93 15.09
CA TYR A 168 -3.48 -3.68 14.44
C TYR A 168 -3.43 -4.22 13.01
N ALA A 169 -4.05 -5.36 12.72
CA ALA A 169 -4.18 -5.87 11.35
C ALA A 169 -5.03 -4.93 10.48
N VAL A 170 -6.12 -4.35 11.02
CA VAL A 170 -6.92 -3.33 10.34
C VAL A 170 -6.08 -2.06 10.08
N LEU A 171 -5.27 -1.61 11.05
CA LEU A 171 -4.37 -0.48 10.86
C LEU A 171 -3.39 -0.69 9.71
N LEU A 172 -2.71 -1.86 9.67
CA LEU A 172 -1.82 -2.21 8.56
C LEU A 172 -2.56 -2.31 7.22
N THR A 173 -3.78 -2.82 7.24
CA THR A 173 -4.65 -2.89 6.04
C THR A 173 -5.02 -1.50 5.53
N VAL A 174 -5.36 -0.55 6.42
CA VAL A 174 -5.63 0.85 6.06
C VAL A 174 -4.39 1.48 5.44
N ILE A 175 -3.21 1.30 6.06
CA ILE A 175 -1.94 1.78 5.50
C ILE A 175 -1.72 1.19 4.11
N LEU A 176 -1.90 -0.12 3.92
CA LEU A 176 -1.69 -0.80 2.64
C LEU A 176 -2.65 -0.31 1.54
N ILE A 177 -3.91 -0.05 1.89
CA ILE A 177 -4.95 0.39 0.95
C ILE A 177 -4.76 1.86 0.56
N PHE A 178 -4.62 2.74 1.56
CA PHE A 178 -4.70 4.19 1.35
C PHE A 178 -3.34 4.85 1.08
N THR A 179 -2.22 4.14 1.22
CA THR A 179 -0.90 4.69 0.86
C THR A 179 -0.80 4.92 -0.65
N PRO A 180 -0.38 6.12 -1.10
CA PRO A 180 -0.22 6.42 -2.51
C PRO A 180 0.85 5.54 -3.17
N THR A 181 0.66 5.23 -4.45
CA THR A 181 1.49 4.28 -5.22
C THR A 181 2.99 4.56 -5.14
N CYS A 182 3.39 5.84 -5.09
CA CYS A 182 4.79 6.26 -5.01
C CYS A 182 5.52 5.83 -3.73
N LYS A 183 4.81 5.69 -2.60
CA LYS A 183 5.37 5.24 -1.30
C LYS A 183 5.05 3.79 -1.00
N LYS A 184 4.12 3.20 -1.76
CA LYS A 184 3.51 1.90 -1.46
C LYS A 184 4.51 0.76 -1.47
N ALA A 185 5.44 0.70 -2.42
CA ALA A 185 6.32 -0.47 -2.62
C ALA A 185 7.08 -0.93 -1.35
N LYS A 186 7.83 -0.02 -0.72
CA LYS A 186 8.61 -0.35 0.50
C LYS A 186 7.70 -0.71 1.69
N ILE A 187 6.60 0.01 1.84
CA ILE A 187 5.63 -0.19 2.93
C ILE A 187 4.91 -1.53 2.76
N SER A 188 4.45 -1.84 1.55
CA SER A 188 3.79 -3.10 1.24
C SER A 188 4.74 -4.27 1.39
N GLU A 189 5.99 -4.13 0.96
CA GLU A 189 7.01 -5.17 1.09
C GLU A 189 7.24 -5.51 2.58
N ALA A 190 7.44 -4.50 3.43
CA ALA A 190 7.61 -4.71 4.87
C ALA A 190 6.42 -5.45 5.52
N ILE A 191 5.19 -5.05 5.19
CA ILE A 191 3.98 -5.69 5.73
C ILE A 191 3.81 -7.12 5.20
N ILE A 192 4.01 -7.33 3.90
CA ILE A 192 3.80 -8.62 3.23
C ILE A 192 4.87 -9.64 3.66
N ILE A 193 6.14 -9.24 3.80
CA ILE A 193 7.23 -10.14 4.23
C ILE A 193 6.98 -10.67 5.65
N HIS A 194 6.54 -9.82 6.57
CA HIS A 194 6.42 -10.20 7.98
C HIS A 194 5.09 -10.88 8.34
N ILE A 195 3.99 -10.51 7.68
CA ILE A 195 2.64 -10.97 8.05
C ILE A 195 1.94 -11.67 6.87
N GLY A 196 2.10 -11.12 5.67
CA GLY A 196 1.39 -11.57 4.47
C GLY A 196 -0.08 -11.14 4.42
N LEU A 197 -0.65 -11.09 3.21
CA LEU A 197 -2.06 -10.70 3.02
C LEU A 197 -3.03 -11.70 3.66
N SER A 198 -2.70 -13.00 3.62
CA SER A 198 -3.47 -14.06 4.28
C SER A 198 -3.42 -13.95 5.81
N GLY A 199 -2.25 -13.60 6.37
CA GLY A 199 -2.11 -13.35 7.80
C GLY A 199 -3.00 -12.20 8.26
N LEU A 200 -2.95 -11.05 7.55
CA LEU A 200 -3.84 -9.92 7.83
C LEU A 200 -5.32 -10.32 7.77
N LYS A 201 -5.71 -11.08 6.74
CA LYS A 201 -7.09 -11.59 6.61
C LYS A 201 -7.49 -12.43 7.81
N ASN A 202 -6.64 -13.36 8.25
CA ASN A 202 -6.95 -14.23 9.38
C ASN A 202 -7.17 -13.45 10.68
N TYR A 203 -6.31 -12.46 10.97
CA TYR A 203 -6.47 -11.61 12.15
C TYR A 203 -7.76 -10.78 12.11
N ILE A 204 -8.09 -10.21 10.95
CA ILE A 204 -9.33 -9.41 10.80
C ILE A 204 -10.56 -10.30 10.90
N SER A 205 -10.57 -11.47 10.26
CA SER A 205 -11.70 -12.40 10.35
C SER A 205 -11.89 -12.95 11.76
N ALA A 206 -10.81 -13.19 12.51
CA ALA A 206 -10.90 -13.56 13.93
C ALA A 206 -11.54 -12.44 14.78
N LEU A 207 -11.18 -11.18 14.52
CA LEU A 207 -11.82 -10.03 15.16
C LEU A 207 -13.30 -9.93 14.82
N VAL A 208 -13.68 -10.10 13.55
CA VAL A 208 -15.08 -9.97 13.11
C VAL A 208 -15.97 -11.07 13.68
N GLN A 209 -15.40 -12.25 13.96
CA GLN A 209 -16.10 -13.38 14.58
C GLN A 209 -16.16 -13.30 16.11
N ASP A 210 -15.38 -12.41 16.73
CA ASP A 210 -15.33 -12.29 18.18
C ASP A 210 -16.67 -11.82 18.77
N SER A 211 -17.04 -12.39 19.93
CA SER A 211 -18.31 -12.09 20.59
C SER A 211 -18.47 -10.63 21.00
N VAL A 212 -17.41 -9.97 21.47
CA VAL A 212 -17.38 -8.55 21.86
C VAL A 212 -17.59 -7.69 20.64
N PHE A 213 -16.89 -7.98 19.55
CA PHE A 213 -17.03 -7.26 18.29
C PHE A 213 -18.44 -7.42 17.71
N LEU A 214 -18.97 -8.64 17.66
CA LEU A 214 -20.31 -8.93 17.16
C LEU A 214 -21.38 -8.16 17.94
N LEU A 215 -21.27 -8.10 19.28
CA LEU A 215 -22.17 -7.31 20.13
C LEU A 215 -22.11 -5.82 19.82
N CYS A 216 -20.91 -5.25 19.67
CA CYS A 216 -20.73 -3.82 19.36
C CYS A 216 -21.22 -3.47 17.94
N SER A 217 -21.19 -4.43 17.01
CA SER A 217 -21.60 -4.20 15.62
C SER A 217 -23.11 -4.28 15.35
N ARG A 218 -23.92 -4.59 16.36
CA ARG A 218 -25.39 -4.76 16.22
C ARG A 218 -26.15 -3.44 16.19
N SER A 219 -25.72 -2.45 16.96
CA SER A 219 -26.44 -1.19 17.05
C SER A 219 -25.53 -0.04 17.49
N PRO A 220 -25.82 1.20 17.06
CA PRO A 220 -25.14 2.40 17.52
C PRO A 220 -25.52 2.82 18.96
N ARG A 221 -26.46 2.11 19.61
CA ARG A 221 -26.94 2.50 20.94
C ARG A 221 -25.96 2.05 22.03
N ILE A 222 -25.53 3.00 22.86
CA ILE A 222 -24.76 2.70 24.06
C ILE A 222 -25.72 2.25 25.18
N GLU A 223 -25.80 0.95 25.42
CA GLU A 223 -26.66 0.39 26.47
C GLU A 223 -25.97 0.40 27.85
N LYS A 224 -26.73 0.73 28.90
CA LYS A 224 -26.22 0.84 30.29
C LYS A 224 -25.64 -0.47 30.84
N SER A 225 -26.11 -1.62 30.36
CA SER A 225 -25.64 -2.96 30.75
C SER A 225 -24.41 -3.39 29.94
N ASN A 226 -24.10 -2.70 28.84
CA ASN A 226 -23.10 -3.14 27.90
C ASN A 226 -21.72 -2.55 28.23
N ASN A 227 -21.02 -3.20 29.15
CA ASN A 227 -19.62 -2.87 29.47
C ASN A 227 -18.68 -3.06 28.27
N PHE A 228 -19.12 -3.77 27.22
CA PHE A 228 -18.36 -4.02 26.01
C PHE A 228 -18.31 -2.83 25.05
N CYS A 229 -19.28 -1.89 25.12
CA CYS A 229 -19.25 -0.62 24.36
C CYS A 229 -17.97 0.19 24.58
N ARG A 230 -17.21 -0.12 25.63
CA ARG A 230 -15.91 0.48 25.86
C ARG A 230 -14.90 0.03 24.81
N HIS A 231 -14.89 -1.23 24.40
CA HIS A 231 -13.86 -1.76 23.51
C HIS A 231 -13.97 -1.21 22.08
N PHE A 232 -15.20 -1.15 21.55
CA PHE A 232 -15.47 -0.69 20.19
C PHE A 232 -16.72 0.18 20.11
N ASP A 233 -16.57 1.25 19.34
CA ASP A 233 -17.70 2.05 18.85
C ASP A 233 -18.33 1.39 17.60
N PHE A 234 -19.64 1.58 17.43
CA PHE A 234 -20.37 1.02 16.29
C PHE A 234 -19.82 1.48 14.94
N GLU A 235 -19.51 2.77 14.77
CA GLU A 235 -18.98 3.32 13.51
C GLU A 235 -17.62 2.70 13.18
N PHE A 236 -16.81 2.45 14.21
CA PHE A 236 -15.55 1.73 14.03
C PHE A 236 -15.78 0.28 13.58
N THR A 237 -16.79 -0.43 14.09
CA THR A 237 -17.10 -1.79 13.59
C THR A 237 -17.49 -1.81 12.12
N CYS A 238 -18.17 -0.76 11.63
CA CYS A 238 -18.48 -0.59 10.21
C CYS A 238 -17.20 -0.38 9.38
N ILE A 239 -16.25 0.41 9.90
CA ILE A 239 -14.92 0.58 9.30
C ILE A 239 -14.19 -0.76 9.17
N VAL A 240 -14.17 -1.58 10.23
CA VAL A 240 -13.50 -2.89 10.22
C VAL A 240 -14.10 -3.80 9.15
N LYS A 241 -15.44 -3.91 9.08
CA LYS A 241 -16.13 -4.70 8.05
C LYS A 241 -15.81 -4.20 6.64
N ARG A 242 -15.75 -2.88 6.44
CA ARG A 242 -15.35 -2.28 5.15
C ARG A 242 -13.91 -2.65 4.78
N MET A 243 -12.98 -2.58 5.73
CA MET A 243 -11.58 -2.95 5.49
C MET A 243 -11.41 -4.44 5.20
N GLU A 244 -12.17 -5.32 5.84
CA GLU A 244 -12.19 -6.75 5.54
C GLU A 244 -12.57 -7.03 4.08
N VAL A 245 -13.62 -6.37 3.58
CA VAL A 245 -14.05 -6.50 2.18
C VAL A 245 -12.97 -5.98 1.23
N MET A 246 -12.40 -4.80 1.51
CA MET A 246 -11.36 -4.22 0.66
C MET A 246 -10.08 -5.09 0.62
N LEU A 247 -9.69 -5.69 1.74
CA LEU A 247 -8.57 -6.62 1.79
C LEU A 247 -8.85 -7.89 0.98
N ASN A 248 -10.05 -8.46 1.08
CA ASN A 248 -10.43 -9.62 0.27
C ASN A 248 -10.37 -9.33 -1.23
N ASN A 249 -10.82 -8.14 -1.66
CA ASN A 249 -10.72 -7.71 -3.05
C ASN A 249 -9.25 -7.55 -3.49
N MET A 250 -8.38 -7.02 -2.61
CA MET A 250 -6.95 -6.93 -2.88
C MET A 250 -6.31 -8.30 -3.08
N ILE A 251 -6.63 -9.27 -2.20
CA ILE A 251 -6.13 -10.66 -2.31
C ILE A 251 -6.61 -11.31 -3.61
N TYR A 252 -7.88 -11.13 -3.95
CA TYR A 252 -8.44 -11.65 -5.20
C TYR A 252 -7.71 -11.07 -6.41
N ASN A 253 -7.49 -9.75 -6.46
CA ASN A 253 -6.79 -9.11 -7.57
C ASN A 253 -5.32 -9.55 -7.67
N ASP A 254 -4.62 -9.73 -6.55
CA ASP A 254 -3.23 -10.20 -6.52
C ASP A 254 -3.12 -11.63 -7.09
N SER A 255 -4.08 -12.51 -6.74
CA SER A 255 -4.15 -13.85 -7.32
C SER A 255 -4.43 -13.84 -8.84
N GLN A 256 -5.29 -12.93 -9.31
CA GLN A 256 -5.56 -12.82 -10.76
C GLN A 256 -4.35 -12.25 -11.50
N GLN A 257 -3.67 -11.27 -10.92
CA GLN A 257 -2.48 -10.67 -11.51
C GLN A 257 -1.33 -11.69 -11.61
N SER A 258 -1.11 -12.52 -10.59
CA SER A 258 -0.10 -13.58 -10.64
C SER A 258 -0.41 -14.66 -11.69
N LEU A 259 -1.68 -15.03 -11.89
CA LEU A 259 -2.11 -15.92 -12.98
C LEU A 259 -1.85 -15.29 -14.37
N ASN A 260 -2.16 -14.01 -14.53
CA ASN A 260 -1.93 -13.28 -15.77
C ASN A 260 -0.42 -13.15 -16.08
N ILE A 261 0.42 -12.92 -15.06
CA ILE A 261 1.88 -12.88 -15.24
C ILE A 261 2.41 -14.26 -15.63
N SER A 262 1.91 -15.34 -15.02
CA SER A 262 2.33 -16.70 -15.35
C SER A 262 1.95 -17.11 -16.78
N THR A 263 0.76 -16.72 -17.24
CA THR A 263 0.31 -16.97 -18.62
C THR A 263 1.13 -16.16 -19.63
N ALA A 264 1.33 -14.86 -19.39
CA ALA A 264 2.20 -14.03 -20.23
C ALA A 264 3.65 -14.55 -20.29
N ALA A 265 4.20 -15.04 -19.16
CA ALA A 265 5.54 -15.62 -19.13
C ALA A 265 5.66 -16.90 -19.97
N LYS A 266 4.60 -17.72 -20.04
CA LYS A 266 4.56 -18.89 -20.93
C LYS A 266 4.51 -18.48 -22.40
N GLU A 267 3.67 -17.51 -22.75
CA GLU A 267 3.58 -16.98 -24.12
C GLU A 267 4.91 -16.38 -24.59
N ILE A 268 5.62 -15.63 -23.72
CA ILE A 268 6.95 -15.10 -24.02
C ILE A 268 7.94 -16.23 -24.29
N SER A 269 7.96 -17.28 -23.46
CA SER A 269 8.84 -18.44 -23.64
C SER A 269 8.58 -19.18 -24.96
N GLU A 270 7.31 -19.32 -25.36
CA GLU A 270 6.94 -19.90 -26.65
C GLU A 270 7.41 -19.03 -27.82
N LYS A 271 7.22 -17.72 -27.72
CA LYS A 271 7.68 -16.76 -28.73
C LYS A 271 9.19 -16.70 -28.85
N ASP A 272 9.93 -16.80 -27.75
CA ASP A 272 11.40 -16.86 -27.77
C ASP A 272 11.91 -18.11 -28.50
N LEU A 273 11.20 -19.24 -28.35
CA LEU A 273 11.52 -20.48 -29.06
C LEU A 273 11.23 -20.35 -30.56
N GLU A 274 10.11 -19.72 -30.93
CA GLU A 274 9.76 -19.39 -32.31
C GLU A 274 10.82 -18.47 -32.96
N ILE A 275 11.22 -17.41 -32.28
CA ILE A 275 12.29 -16.48 -32.72
C ILE A 275 13.61 -17.23 -32.90
N LYS A 276 13.96 -18.12 -31.96
CA LYS A 276 15.20 -18.91 -32.06
C LYS A 276 15.18 -19.81 -33.29
N ASN A 277 14.05 -20.47 -33.57
CA ASN A 277 13.89 -21.32 -34.74
C ASN A 277 13.93 -20.52 -36.06
N LEU A 278 13.29 -19.36 -36.10
CA LEU A 278 13.36 -18.45 -37.25
C LEU A 278 14.78 -17.95 -37.49
N ASN A 279 15.52 -17.59 -36.43
CA ASN A 279 16.92 -17.19 -36.53
C ASN A 279 17.82 -18.32 -37.06
N THR A 280 17.60 -19.56 -36.64
CA THR A 280 18.34 -20.71 -37.20
C THR A 280 17.99 -20.94 -38.67
N ASN A 281 16.73 -20.76 -39.07
CA ASN A 281 16.35 -20.89 -40.47
C ASN A 281 16.96 -19.77 -41.33
N CYS A 282 16.96 -18.53 -40.83
CA CYS A 282 17.60 -17.40 -41.49
C CYS A 282 19.12 -17.61 -41.64
N SER A 283 19.80 -18.18 -40.64
CA SER A 283 21.24 -18.45 -40.75
C SER A 283 21.54 -19.53 -41.78
N VAL A 284 20.75 -20.61 -41.84
CA VAL A 284 20.85 -21.65 -42.87
C VAL A 284 20.65 -21.05 -44.26
N LEU A 285 19.56 -20.31 -44.47
CA LEU A 285 19.30 -19.65 -45.75
C LEU A 285 20.41 -18.67 -46.14
N HIS A 286 20.99 -17.95 -45.17
CA HIS A 286 22.13 -17.08 -45.44
C HIS A 286 23.36 -17.86 -45.93
N THR A 287 23.67 -19.01 -45.30
CA THR A 287 24.77 -19.87 -45.77
C THR A 287 24.53 -20.46 -47.16
N GLU A 288 23.28 -20.82 -47.48
CA GLU A 288 22.92 -21.29 -48.84
C GLU A 288 23.08 -20.19 -49.88
N ILE A 289 22.63 -18.96 -49.58
CA ILE A 289 22.79 -17.80 -50.47
C ILE A 289 24.27 -17.52 -50.74
N GLU A 290 25.12 -17.51 -49.71
CA GLU A 290 26.56 -17.32 -49.88
C GLU A 290 27.21 -18.45 -50.69
N GLY A 291 26.79 -19.71 -50.47
CA GLY A 291 27.20 -20.85 -51.27
C GLY A 291 26.84 -20.71 -52.75
N LEU A 292 25.60 -20.28 -53.05
CA LEU A 292 25.13 -20.03 -54.41
C LEU A 292 25.89 -18.89 -55.11
N LYS A 293 26.19 -17.80 -54.38
CA LYS A 293 27.01 -16.70 -54.92
C LYS A 293 28.42 -17.15 -55.31
N LEU A 294 29.06 -17.97 -54.47
CA LEU A 294 30.38 -18.52 -54.76
C LEU A 294 30.35 -19.43 -56.00
N ALA A 295 29.31 -20.26 -56.13
CA ALA A 295 29.14 -21.10 -57.31
C ALA A 295 28.96 -20.26 -58.59
N LEU A 296 28.16 -19.20 -58.53
CA LEU A 296 27.98 -18.25 -59.63
C LEU A 296 29.30 -17.63 -60.09
N LEU A 297 30.11 -17.13 -59.15
CA LEU A 297 31.44 -16.58 -59.46
C LEU A 297 32.35 -17.59 -60.14
N GLN A 298 32.34 -18.85 -59.69
CA GLN A 298 33.12 -19.91 -60.34
C GLN A 298 32.63 -20.22 -61.75
N PHE A 299 31.31 -20.17 -61.98
CA PHE A 299 30.73 -20.36 -63.31
C PHE A 299 31.12 -19.22 -64.26
N GLU A 300 30.99 -17.97 -63.83
CA GLU A 300 31.40 -16.79 -64.61
C GLU A 300 32.90 -16.85 -64.97
N GLN A 301 33.74 -17.30 -64.03
CA GLN A 301 35.18 -17.42 -64.27
C GLN A 301 35.52 -18.54 -65.26
N LYS A 302 34.83 -19.68 -65.17
CA LYS A 302 34.94 -20.76 -66.18
C LYS A 302 34.49 -20.31 -67.57
N GLU A 303 33.39 -19.55 -67.65
CA GLU A 303 32.89 -19.00 -68.90
C GLU A 303 33.91 -18.05 -69.53
N PHE A 304 34.53 -17.18 -68.72
CA PHE A 304 35.60 -16.29 -69.16
C PHE A 304 36.83 -17.06 -69.67
N ASP A 305 37.25 -18.12 -68.97
CA ASP A 305 38.37 -18.96 -69.37
C ASP A 305 38.09 -19.72 -70.69
N CYS A 306 36.85 -20.19 -70.89
CA CYS A 306 36.40 -20.80 -72.15
C CYS A 306 36.50 -19.81 -73.31
N ILE A 307 35.96 -18.59 -73.16
CA ILE A 307 36.02 -17.54 -74.19
C ILE A 307 37.48 -17.18 -74.53
N LYS A 308 38.35 -17.13 -73.53
CA LYS A 308 39.79 -16.88 -73.72
C LYS A 308 40.46 -18.00 -74.52
N TRP A 309 40.15 -19.25 -74.22
CA TRP A 309 40.64 -20.41 -74.96
C TRP A 309 40.17 -20.40 -76.42
N GLU A 310 38.91 -20.06 -76.68
CA GLU A 310 38.38 -19.94 -78.05
C GLU A 310 39.11 -18.88 -78.87
N LYS A 311 39.40 -17.71 -78.28
CA LYS A 311 40.20 -16.66 -78.93
C LYS A 311 41.61 -17.15 -79.27
N MET A 312 42.31 -17.77 -78.31
CA MET A 312 43.65 -18.31 -78.55
C MET A 312 43.65 -19.39 -79.64
N TYR A 313 42.63 -20.26 -79.66
CA TYR A 313 42.48 -21.27 -80.69
C TYR A 313 42.29 -20.64 -82.09
N HIS A 314 41.45 -19.61 -82.19
CA HIS A 314 41.28 -18.87 -83.45
C HIS A 314 42.54 -18.16 -83.92
N GLU A 315 43.30 -17.54 -83.01
CA GLU A 315 44.59 -16.91 -83.31
C GLU A 315 45.61 -17.94 -83.82
N MET A 316 45.78 -19.05 -83.10
CA MET A 316 46.66 -20.15 -83.53
C MET A 316 46.23 -20.72 -84.89
N ASN A 317 44.93 -20.89 -85.12
CA ASN A 317 44.43 -21.39 -86.39
C ASN A 317 44.69 -20.40 -87.53
N ASN A 318 44.55 -19.09 -87.28
CA ASN A 318 44.89 -18.05 -88.25
C ASN A 318 46.39 -18.04 -88.56
N ASP A 319 47.25 -18.14 -87.55
CA ASP A 319 48.71 -18.23 -87.73
C ASP A 319 49.10 -19.48 -88.52
N PHE A 320 48.45 -20.62 -88.22
CA PHE A 320 48.67 -21.87 -88.95
C PHE A 320 48.24 -21.76 -90.42
N GLN A 321 47.09 -21.14 -90.70
CA GLN A 321 46.65 -20.86 -92.07
C GLN A 321 47.62 -19.93 -92.80
N LYS A 322 48.18 -18.93 -92.10
CA LYS A 322 49.17 -17.99 -92.65
C LYS A 322 50.47 -18.69 -93.06
N ILE A 323 50.97 -19.61 -92.21
CA ILE A 323 52.12 -20.46 -92.51
C ILE A 323 51.85 -21.36 -93.73
N LEU A 324 50.65 -21.93 -93.83
CA LEU A 324 50.25 -22.74 -94.99
C LEU A 324 50.17 -21.91 -96.29
N THR A 325 49.75 -20.65 -96.22
CA THR A 325 49.75 -19.76 -97.39
C THR A 325 51.14 -19.33 -97.81
N ASP A 326 52.05 -19.08 -96.86
CA ASP A 326 53.44 -18.69 -97.15
C ASP A 326 54.22 -19.85 -97.79
N HIS A 327 53.95 -21.10 -97.40
CA HIS A 327 54.54 -22.29 -98.02
C HIS A 327 53.98 -22.63 -99.42
N ARG A 328 52.82 -22.08 -99.82
CA ARG A 328 52.26 -22.26 -101.17
C ARG A 328 52.80 -21.25 -102.19
N ASN A 329 53.50 -20.21 -101.76
CA ASN A 329 54.05 -19.14 -102.60
C ASN A 329 55.58 -19.26 -102.80
N LEU A 330 56.17 -20.43 -102.49
CA LEU A 330 57.56 -20.82 -102.77
C LEU A 330 57.57 -21.91 -103.85
#